data_AF-A0A816S0L2-F1
#
_entry.id   AF-A0A816S0L2-F1
#
_cell.length_a   1.000
_cell.length_b   1.000
_cell.length_c   1.000
_cell.angle_alpha   90.00
_cell.angle_beta   90.00
_cell.angle_gamma   90.00
#
_symmetry.space_group_name_H-M   'P 1'
#
loop_
_entity.id
_entity.type
_entity.pdbx_description
1 polymer ?
#
loop_
_entity_poly.entity_id
_entity_poly.type
_entity_poly.pdbx_seq_one_letter_code
_entity_poly.pdbx_strand_id
1 'polypeptide(L)'
;MLDIDLWNVFGFDSRTNNVYEGYHNRLSSRICRNHPNVWDLINFMKGEEKRVERIKLQWSSGASKPKNIRTTALQSRINTLYDRYKNYLIAASDLLNSLSLIVAKKKL
;
A
#
# COMPACT_ATOMS: atom_id res chain seq x y z
N MET A 1 -2.30 18.29 25.00
CA MET A 1 -3.26 17.37 24.35
C MET A 1 -2.70 17.09 22.96
N LEU A 2 -2.28 15.86 22.67
CA LEU A 2 -1.75 15.49 21.36
C LEU A 2 -2.91 15.51 20.37
N ASP A 3 -2.89 16.46 19.43
CA ASP A 3 -3.91 16.54 18.39
C ASP A 3 -3.66 15.41 17.38
N ILE A 4 -4.46 14.36 17.49
CA ILE A 4 -4.27 13.13 16.72
C ILE A 4 -4.51 13.37 15.23
N ASP A 5 -5.31 14.38 14.89
CA ASP A 5 -5.63 14.74 13.51
C ASP A 5 -4.43 15.32 12.76
N LEU A 6 -3.44 15.89 13.48
CA LEU A 6 -2.21 16.41 12.88
C LEU A 6 -1.24 15.28 12.44
N TRP A 7 -1.24 14.16 13.15
CA TRP A 7 -0.29 13.05 12.94
C TRP A 7 -0.92 11.82 12.29
N ASN A 8 -2.21 11.90 11.95
CA ASN A 8 -2.98 10.78 11.43
C ASN A 8 -3.40 11.02 9.98
N VAL A 9 -3.04 10.08 9.10
CA VAL A 9 -3.42 10.09 7.67
C VAL A 9 -4.67 9.23 7.44
N PHE A 10 -5.33 8.78 8.51
CA PHE A 10 -6.57 8.02 8.42
C PHE A 10 -7.67 8.83 7.72
N GLY A 11 -8.25 8.26 6.66
CA GLY A 11 -9.27 8.90 5.83
C GLY A 11 -8.74 9.54 4.55
N PHE A 12 -7.41 9.66 4.38
CA PHE A 12 -6.82 10.04 3.10
C PHE A 12 -6.54 8.79 2.25
N ASP A 13 -7.16 8.69 1.06
CA ASP A 13 -6.90 7.61 0.08
C ASP A 13 -5.67 7.93 -0.81
N SER A 14 -4.70 8.64 -0.24
CA SER A 14 -3.44 8.96 -0.91
C SER A 14 -2.45 7.83 -0.64
N ARG A 15 -2.21 6.96 -1.62
CA ARG A 15 -1.13 5.96 -1.52
C ARG A 15 0.20 6.68 -1.27
N THR A 16 0.91 6.27 -0.23
CA THR A 16 2.29 6.72 0.03
C THR A 16 3.32 6.06 -0.88
N ASN A 17 2.95 4.96 -1.58
CA ASN A 17 3.85 4.41 -2.59
C ASN A 17 3.81 5.26 -3.85
N ASN A 18 4.98 5.69 -4.27
CA ASN A 18 5.11 6.37 -5.55
C ASN A 18 5.26 5.30 -6.66
N VAL A 19 4.75 5.59 -7.86
CA VAL A 19 4.88 4.73 -9.05
C VAL A 19 6.35 4.37 -9.29
N TYR A 20 7.26 5.30 -9.01
CA TYR A 20 8.71 5.11 -9.09
C TYR A 20 9.23 4.05 -8.13
N GLU A 21 8.83 4.06 -6.85
CA GLU A 21 9.23 3.02 -5.89
C GLU A 21 8.80 1.64 -6.35
N GLY A 22 7.57 1.53 -6.87
CA GLY A 22 7.07 0.29 -7.44
C GLY A 22 7.91 -0.17 -8.62
N TYR A 23 8.30 0.74 -9.53
CA TYR A 23 9.18 0.44 -10.66
C TYR A 23 10.56 -0.02 -10.20
N HIS A 24 11.21 0.72 -9.30
CA HIS A 24 12.53 0.38 -8.77
C HIS A 24 12.55 -0.97 -8.07
N ASN A 25 11.50 -1.29 -7.28
CA ASN A 25 11.39 -2.60 -6.66
C ASN A 25 11.30 -3.72 -7.70
N ARG A 26 10.48 -3.56 -8.75
CA ARG A 26 10.39 -4.55 -9.84
C ARG A 26 11.71 -4.70 -10.60
N LEU A 27 12.36 -3.59 -10.94
CA LEU A 27 13.67 -3.59 -11.60
C LEU A 27 14.71 -4.32 -10.74
N SER A 28 14.82 -3.96 -9.46
CA SER A 28 15.76 -4.59 -8.54
C SER A 28 15.49 -6.09 -8.37
N SER A 29 14.22 -6.46 -8.18
CA SER A 29 13.83 -7.85 -7.93
C SER A 29 14.03 -8.79 -9.12
N ARG A 30 13.92 -8.29 -10.36
CA ARG A 30 13.97 -9.10 -11.59
C ARG A 30 15.30 -9.04 -12.33
N ILE A 31 15.99 -7.91 -12.26
CA ILE A 31 17.19 -7.62 -13.06
C ILE A 31 18.41 -7.52 -12.15
N CYS A 32 18.38 -6.64 -11.16
CA CYS A 32 19.60 -6.30 -10.40
C CYS A 32 20.16 -7.43 -9.51
N ARG A 33 19.46 -8.56 -9.34
CA ARG A 33 19.95 -9.69 -8.52
C ARG A 33 20.92 -10.63 -9.25
N ASN A 34 20.95 -10.64 -10.58
CA ASN A 34 21.56 -11.74 -11.35
C ASN A 34 22.62 -11.30 -12.37
N HIS A 35 23.26 -10.13 -12.23
CA HIS A 35 24.18 -9.58 -13.24
C HIS A 35 23.62 -9.69 -14.69
N PRO A 36 22.49 -9.04 -14.94
CA PRO A 36 21.69 -9.23 -16.15
C PRO A 36 22.44 -8.72 -17.37
N ASN A 37 22.30 -9.41 -18.49
CA ASN A 37 22.82 -8.94 -19.76
C ASN A 37 21.88 -7.89 -20.38
N VAL A 38 22.33 -7.25 -21.47
CA VAL A 38 21.55 -6.21 -22.16
C VAL A 38 20.21 -6.74 -22.68
N TRP A 39 20.14 -8.01 -23.09
CA TRP A 39 18.89 -8.62 -23.57
C TRP A 39 17.88 -8.83 -22.44
N ASP A 40 18.33 -9.17 -21.24
CA ASP A 40 17.47 -9.27 -20.06
C ASP A 40 16.82 -7.93 -19.72
N LEU A 41 17.60 -6.84 -19.83
CA LEU A 41 17.09 -5.48 -19.69
C LEU A 41 16.04 -5.14 -20.76
N ILE A 42 16.33 -5.42 -22.03
CA ILE A 42 15.39 -5.17 -23.14
C ILE A 42 14.09 -5.95 -22.93
N ASN A 43 14.17 -7.22 -22.55
CA ASN A 43 12.99 -8.05 -22.31
C ASN A 43 12.15 -7.56 -21.12
N PHE A 44 12.80 -7.11 -20.05
CA PHE A 44 12.11 -6.48 -18.94
C PHE A 44 11.39 -5.19 -19.36
N MET A 45 12.06 -4.32 -20.13
CA MET A 45 11.46 -3.07 -20.60
C MET A 45 10.22 -3.33 -21.47
N LYS A 46 10.29 -4.28 -22.41
CA LYS A 46 9.12 -4.73 -23.19
C LYS A 46 7.99 -5.26 -22.30
N GLY A 47 8.32 -5.95 -21.21
CA GLY A 47 7.36 -6.43 -20.22
C GLY A 47 6.70 -5.30 -19.42
N GLU A 48 7.47 -4.28 -19.01
CA GLU A 48 6.96 -3.12 -18.31
C GLU A 48 6.07 -2.24 -19.20
N GLU A 49 6.41 -2.07 -20.48
CA GLU A 49 5.57 -1.37 -21.46
C GLU A 49 4.17 -2.00 -21.56
N LYS A 50 4.10 -3.31 -21.83
CA LYS A 50 2.84 -4.07 -21.85
C LYS A 50 2.06 -3.96 -20.53
N ARG A 51 2.76 -3.89 -19.39
CA ARG A 51 2.13 -3.71 -18.08
C ARG A 51 1.48 -2.33 -17.96
N VAL A 52 2.17 -1.28 -18.42
CA VAL A 52 1.67 0.09 -18.40
C VAL A 52 0.46 0.23 -19.32
N GLU A 53 0.49 -0.34 -20.52
CA GLU A 53 -0.66 -0.37 -21.44
C GLU A 53 -1.89 -1.02 -20.80
N ARG A 54 -1.74 -2.19 -20.16
CA ARG A 54 -2.84 -2.84 -19.43
C ARG A 54 -3.42 -1.96 -18.34
N ILE A 55 -2.57 -1.22 -17.60
CA ILE A 55 -3.04 -0.31 -16.54
C ILE A 55 -3.81 0.87 -17.14
N LYS A 56 -3.32 1.45 -18.24
CA LYS A 56 -4.02 2.51 -18.96
C LYS A 56 -5.39 2.04 -19.43
N LEU A 57 -5.45 0.86 -20.06
CA LEU A 57 -6.70 0.27 -20.51
C LEU A 57 -7.66 0.03 -19.34
N GLN A 58 -7.17 -0.56 -18.24
CA GLN A 58 -7.97 -0.80 -17.04
C GLN A 58 -8.57 0.51 -16.48
N TRP A 59 -7.77 1.58 -16.43
CA TRP A 59 -8.25 2.89 -16.00
C TRP A 59 -9.28 3.49 -16.95
N SER A 60 -9.05 3.44 -18.27
CA SER A 60 -10.00 3.91 -19.27
C SER A 60 -11.33 3.16 -19.23
N SER A 61 -11.30 1.87 -18.88
CA SER A 61 -12.50 1.04 -18.70
C SER A 61 -13.19 1.22 -17.33
N GLY A 62 -12.73 2.16 -16.49
CA GLY A 62 -13.30 2.40 -15.15
C GLY A 62 -13.00 1.29 -14.14
N ALA A 63 -12.12 0.35 -14.46
CA ALA A 63 -11.77 -0.73 -13.57
C ALA A 63 -10.76 -0.27 -12.51
N SER A 64 -11.05 -0.58 -11.25
CA SER A 64 -10.14 -0.33 -10.13
C SER A 64 -9.19 -1.50 -9.94
N LYS A 65 -7.94 -1.23 -9.53
CA LYS A 65 -6.99 -2.29 -9.19
C LYS A 65 -7.53 -3.11 -8.02
N PRO A 66 -7.54 -4.45 -8.10
CA PRO A 66 -7.98 -5.29 -6.98
C PRO A 66 -7.11 -5.01 -5.75
N LYS A 67 -7.75 -4.69 -4.62
CA LYS A 67 -7.08 -4.51 -3.33
C LYS A 67 -6.69 -5.88 -2.79
N ASN A 68 -5.46 -6.02 -2.28
CA ASN A 68 -5.00 -7.27 -1.68
C ASN A 68 -5.89 -7.62 -0.48
N ILE A 69 -6.46 -8.83 -0.45
CA ILE A 69 -7.40 -9.29 0.59
C ILE A 69 -6.85 -9.07 2.01
N ARG A 70 -5.57 -9.37 2.25
CA ARG A 70 -4.92 -9.17 3.56
C ARG A 70 -4.86 -7.68 3.92
N THR A 71 -4.54 -6.82 2.96
CA THR A 71 -4.55 -5.36 3.14
C THR A 71 -5.95 -4.84 3.37
N THR A 72 -6.97 -5.38 2.68
CA THR A 72 -8.37 -5.00 2.84
C THR A 72 -8.92 -5.38 4.21
N ALA A 73 -8.64 -6.59 4.69
CA ALA A 73 -9.06 -7.05 6.01
C ALA A 73 -8.42 -6.22 7.13
N LEU A 74 -7.11 -5.93 7.01
CA LEU A 74 -6.40 -5.05 7.94
C LEU A 74 -6.98 -3.63 7.92
N GLN A 75 -7.24 -3.09 6.72
CA GLN A 75 -7.83 -1.76 6.57
C GLN A 75 -9.22 -1.69 7.21
N SER A 76 -10.05 -2.71 7.00
CA SER A 76 -11.39 -2.81 7.61
C SER A 76 -11.28 -2.79 9.14
N ARG A 77 -10.36 -3.57 9.72
CA ARG A 77 -10.12 -3.59 11.16
C ARG A 77 -9.67 -2.22 11.70
N ILE A 78 -8.75 -1.56 11.02
CA ILE A 78 -8.28 -0.21 11.41
C ILE A 78 -9.44 0.78 11.33
N ASN A 79 -10.25 0.73 10.27
CA ASN A 79 -11.42 1.58 10.11
C ASN A 79 -12.42 1.38 11.26
N THR A 80 -12.75 0.13 11.60
CA THR A 80 -13.66 -0.16 12.72
C THR A 80 -13.14 0.38 14.06
N LEU A 81 -11.82 0.28 14.32
CA LEU A 81 -11.23 0.84 15.54
C LEU A 81 -11.34 2.36 15.57
N TYR A 82 -11.11 3.00 14.43
CA TYR A 82 -11.22 4.45 14.32
C TYR A 82 -12.66 4.95 14.44
N ASP A 83 -13.62 4.25 13.84
CA ASP A 83 -15.04 4.57 13.95
C ASP A 83 -15.49 4.49 15.41
N ARG A 84 -15.02 3.48 16.16
CA ARG A 84 -15.29 3.37 17.59
C ARG A 84 -14.68 4.51 18.40
N TYR A 85 -13.47 4.95 18.07
CA TYR A 85 -12.84 6.11 18.70
C TYR A 85 -13.63 7.41 18.40
N LYS A 86 -13.99 7.64 17.14
CA LYS A 86 -14.79 8.81 16.71
C LYS A 86 -16.15 8.88 17.39
N ASN A 87 -16.77 7.73 17.63
CA ASN A 87 -18.05 7.63 18.33
C ASN A 87 -17.91 7.62 19.87
N TYR A 88 -16.72 7.98 20.40
CA TYR A 88 -16.42 8.02 21.83
C TYR A 88 -16.63 6.69 22.58
N LEU A 89 -16.59 5.55 21.87
CA LEU A 89 -16.74 4.22 22.46
C LEU A 89 -15.43 3.70 23.08
N ILE A 90 -14.29 4.30 22.71
CA ILE A 90 -12.96 3.97 23.25
C ILE A 90 -12.13 5.24 23.39
N ALA A 91 -11.26 5.25 24.40
CA ALA A 91 -10.33 6.36 24.61
C ALA A 91 -9.16 6.32 23.60
N ALA A 92 -8.48 7.46 23.43
CA ALA A 92 -7.32 7.57 22.55
C ALA A 92 -6.20 6.58 22.93
N SER A 93 -6.00 6.30 24.22
CA SER A 93 -5.04 5.30 24.70
C SER A 93 -5.33 3.89 24.18
N ASP A 94 -6.61 3.50 24.15
CA ASP A 94 -7.04 2.17 23.73
C ASP A 94 -6.90 1.98 22.22
N LEU A 95 -7.13 3.05 21.46
CA LEU A 95 -6.85 3.11 20.03
C LEU A 95 -5.35 2.87 19.76
N LEU A 96 -4.48 3.63 20.44
CA LEU A 96 -3.03 3.54 20.25
C LEU A 96 -2.47 2.16 20.65
N ASN A 97 -2.96 1.58 21.75
CA ASN A 97 -2.61 0.23 22.17
C ASN A 97 -3.08 -0.83 21.17
N SER A 98 -4.29 -0.67 20.63
CA SER A 98 -4.82 -1.59 19.62
C SER A 98 -4.02 -1.54 18.31
N LEU A 99 -3.58 -0.34 17.89
CA LEU A 99 -2.73 -0.13 16.72
C LEU A 99 -1.31 -0.68 16.94
N SER A 100 -0.73 -0.51 18.12
CA SER A 100 0.61 -1.02 18.43
C SER A 100 0.67 -2.54 18.33
N LEU A 101 -0.35 -3.25 18.82
CA LEU A 101 -0.48 -4.71 18.72
C LEU A 101 -0.60 -5.18 17.26
N ILE A 102 -1.27 -4.40 16.41
CA ILE A 102 -1.39 -4.69 14.97
C ILE A 102 -0.01 -4.59 14.29
N VAL A 103 0.76 -3.56 14.63
CA VAL A 103 2.11 -3.34 14.06
C VAL A 103 3.09 -4.41 14.54
N ALA A 104 3.06 -4.76 15.83
CA ALA A 104 3.96 -5.76 16.43
C ALA A 104 3.83 -7.14 15.78
N LYS A 105 2.61 -7.54 15.39
CA LYS A 105 2.35 -8.83 14.71
C LYS A 105 2.93 -8.93 13.28
N LYS A 106 3.35 -7.82 12.66
CA LYS A 106 3.86 -7.79 11.29
C LYS A 106 5.37 -8.06 11.19
N LYS A 107 6.10 -8.13 12.31
CA LYS A 107 7.58 -8.25 12.36
C LYS A 107 8.13 -9.70 12.27
N LEU A 108 7.34 -10.68 11.84
CA LEU A 108 7.76 -12.07 11.61
C LEU A 108 7.61 -12.45 10.15
#